data_AF-A0A7M3SGX7-F1
#
_entry.id   AF-A0A7M3SGX7-F1
#
_cell.length_a   1.000
_cell.length_b   1.000
_cell.length_c   1.000
_cell.angle_alpha   90.00
_cell.angle_beta   90.00
_cell.angle_gamma   90.00
#
_symmetry.space_group_name_H-M   'P 1'
#
loop_
_entity.id
_entity.type
_entity.pdbx_description
1 polymer ?
#
loop_
_entity_poly.entity_id
_entity_poly.type
_entity_poly.pdbx_seq_one_letter_code
_entity_poly.pdbx_strand_id
1 'polypeptide(L)'
;MGLESSAIATAIQAVRALVTVYDGYEKGRFMKSDEAVRSEIQRRCEMLIRHAEKLEQDAHRRQHRNSRMACAQVIETLESFNREAQFSTSANHISKHKGIGKLKSSSVRKLVDHDSKSLQSLVEATRKANEAAEALSDLPEQEGLTLISQFEQKINRARNHFLERNMFIDGLTTR
;
A
#
# COMPACT_ATOMS: atom_id res chain seq x y z
N MET A 1 -15.13 18.55 -1.90
CA MET A 1 -14.06 18.27 -2.89
C MET A 1 -12.62 18.66 -2.46
N GLY A 2 -12.36 19.46 -1.42
CA GLY A 2 -10.99 19.95 -1.11
C GLY A 2 -10.06 19.03 -0.30
N LEU A 3 -10.60 18.19 0.59
CA LEU A 3 -9.78 17.39 1.52
C LEU A 3 -9.20 16.11 0.89
N GLU A 4 -9.95 15.46 -0.01
CA GLU A 4 -9.52 14.21 -0.65
C GLU A 4 -8.39 14.42 -1.67
N SER A 5 -8.48 15.51 -2.44
CA SER A 5 -7.41 15.93 -3.34
C SER A 5 -6.13 16.28 -2.58
N SER A 6 -6.26 16.88 -1.39
CA SER A 6 -5.13 17.21 -0.51
C SER A 6 -4.47 15.96 0.09
N ALA A 7 -5.25 14.97 0.53
CA ALA A 7 -4.71 13.72 1.07
C ALA A 7 -3.94 12.93 0.00
N ILE A 8 -4.48 12.84 -1.23
CA ILE A 8 -3.83 12.19 -2.37
C ILE A 8 -2.58 12.96 -2.81
N ALA A 9 -2.65 14.29 -2.88
CA ALA A 9 -1.50 15.12 -3.23
C ALA A 9 -0.38 15.01 -2.18
N THR A 10 -0.71 15.02 -0.89
CA THR A 10 0.24 14.81 0.21
C THR A 10 0.87 13.42 0.11
N ALA A 11 0.06 12.42 -0.19
CA ALA A 11 0.50 11.06 -0.46
C ALA A 11 1.51 10.97 -1.61
N ILE A 12 1.22 11.61 -2.75
CA ILE A 12 2.11 11.65 -3.92
C ILE A 12 3.39 12.43 -3.60
N GLN A 13 3.29 13.54 -2.88
CA GLN A 13 4.45 14.33 -2.47
C GLN A 13 5.33 13.59 -1.45
N ALA A 14 4.73 12.82 -0.54
CA ALA A 14 5.47 11.94 0.36
C ALA A 14 6.22 10.86 -0.42
N VAL A 15 5.58 10.20 -1.41
CA VAL A 15 6.26 9.26 -2.31
C VAL A 15 7.44 9.93 -3.01
N ARG A 16 7.22 11.11 -3.60
CA ARG A 16 8.26 11.85 -4.32
C ARG A 16 9.40 12.28 -3.41
N ALA A 17 9.11 12.78 -2.22
CA ALA A 17 10.12 13.18 -1.24
C ALA A 17 10.97 11.99 -0.79
N LEU A 18 10.36 10.82 -0.58
CA LEU A 18 11.07 9.58 -0.30
C LEU A 18 12.01 9.22 -1.45
N VAL A 19 11.55 9.28 -2.70
CA VAL A 19 12.37 9.05 -3.90
C VAL A 19 13.51 10.09 -4.03
N THR A 20 13.30 11.35 -3.66
CA THR A 20 14.32 12.41 -3.75
C THR A 20 15.40 12.30 -2.67
N VAL A 21 15.05 11.89 -1.45
CA VAL A 21 16.04 11.63 -0.37
C VAL A 21 17.08 10.58 -0.79
N TYR A 22 16.73 9.71 -1.73
CA TYR A 22 17.64 8.72 -2.28
C TYR A 22 18.72 9.31 -3.20
N ASP A 23 18.56 10.44 -3.89
CA ASP A 23 19.54 10.85 -4.91
C ASP A 23 20.94 11.27 -4.38
N GLY A 24 21.12 11.39 -3.06
CA GLY A 24 22.43 11.58 -2.42
C GLY A 24 22.92 10.32 -1.68
N TYR A 25 23.58 9.37 -2.36
CA TYR A 25 23.78 8.02 -1.80
C TYR A 25 25.05 7.80 -0.95
N GLU A 26 24.83 7.44 0.32
CA GLU A 26 25.72 6.63 1.16
C GLU A 26 24.92 5.45 1.76
N LYS A 27 25.60 4.33 2.07
CA LYS A 27 25.03 3.05 2.55
C LYS A 27 24.04 3.18 3.71
N GLY A 28 24.24 4.15 4.63
CA GLY A 28 23.35 4.39 5.76
C GLY A 28 22.01 5.06 5.41
N ARG A 29 21.92 5.79 4.29
CA ARG A 29 20.67 6.44 3.85
C ARG A 29 19.72 5.45 3.19
N PHE A 30 20.25 4.38 2.59
CA PHE A 30 19.43 3.31 2.01
C PHE A 30 18.49 2.69 3.04
N MET A 31 19.04 2.25 4.18
CA MET A 31 18.27 1.59 5.23
C MET A 31 17.12 2.45 5.74
N LYS A 32 17.42 3.73 6.01
CA LYS A 32 16.42 4.69 6.46
C LYS A 32 15.30 4.90 5.44
N SER A 33 15.65 4.90 4.17
CA SER A 33 14.70 5.19 3.11
C SER A 33 13.88 3.96 2.74
N ASP A 34 14.44 2.75 2.84
CA ASP A 34 13.69 1.48 2.68
C ASP A 34 12.68 1.31 3.81
N GLU A 35 13.12 1.56 5.04
CA GLU A 35 12.26 1.64 6.21
C GLU A 35 11.16 2.68 6.02
N ALA A 36 11.48 3.89 5.54
CA ALA A 36 10.49 4.93 5.33
C ALA A 36 9.43 4.58 4.27
N VAL A 37 9.81 3.90 3.17
CA VAL A 37 8.83 3.41 2.18
C VAL A 37 7.91 2.36 2.78
N ARG A 38 8.46 1.42 3.57
CA ARG A 38 7.65 0.39 4.26
C ARG A 38 6.73 0.99 5.33
N SER A 39 7.21 1.98 6.08
CA SER A 39 6.39 2.72 7.05
C SER A 39 5.25 3.48 6.37
N GLU A 40 5.49 4.07 5.20
CA GLU A 40 4.45 4.76 4.43
C GLU A 40 3.42 3.79 3.84
N ILE A 41 3.84 2.57 3.43
CA ILE A 41 2.91 1.49 3.07
C ILE A 41 2.03 1.11 4.27
N GLN A 42 2.62 0.88 5.45
CA GLN A 42 1.88 0.55 6.68
C GLN A 42 0.86 1.65 7.03
N ARG A 43 1.31 2.91 7.06
CA ARG A 43 0.45 4.08 7.34
C ARG A 43 -0.75 4.14 6.39
N ARG A 44 -0.57 3.76 5.13
CA ARG A 44 -1.66 3.73 4.15
C ARG A 44 -2.56 2.54 4.28
N CYS A 45 -2.04 1.36 4.62
CA CYS A 45 -2.90 0.24 4.97
C CYS A 45 -3.81 0.61 6.14
N GLU A 46 -3.28 1.22 7.21
CA GLU A 46 -4.09 1.71 8.34
C GLU A 46 -5.14 2.75 7.92
N MET A 47 -4.76 3.68 7.03
CA MET A 47 -5.71 4.65 6.49
C MET A 47 -6.84 3.95 5.73
N LEU A 48 -6.51 3.04 4.82
CA LEU A 48 -7.48 2.28 4.04
C LEU A 48 -8.35 1.35 4.90
N ILE A 49 -7.83 0.80 5.99
CA ILE A 49 -8.60 0.04 6.98
C ILE A 49 -9.71 0.93 7.54
N ARG A 50 -9.38 2.14 7.99
CA ARG A 50 -10.40 3.10 8.48
C ARG A 50 -11.43 3.47 7.42
N HIS A 51 -11.03 3.58 6.15
CA HIS A 51 -11.98 3.76 5.06
C HIS A 51 -12.91 2.54 4.92
N ALA A 52 -12.37 1.33 4.92
CA ALA A 52 -13.14 0.10 4.79
C ALA A 52 -14.09 -0.14 5.99
N GLU A 53 -13.66 0.16 7.22
CA GLU A 53 -14.50 0.13 8.43
C GLU A 53 -15.68 1.09 8.32
N LYS A 54 -15.45 2.30 7.78
CA LYS A 54 -16.54 3.25 7.53
C LYS A 54 -17.52 2.70 6.49
N LEU A 55 -17.02 2.16 5.37
CA LEU A 55 -17.86 1.54 4.35
C LEU A 55 -18.68 0.36 4.91
N GLU A 56 -18.06 -0.45 5.78
CA GLU A 56 -18.73 -1.57 6.46
C GLU A 56 -19.89 -1.08 7.34
N GLN A 57 -19.66 -0.02 8.12
CA GLN A 57 -20.70 0.59 8.95
C GLN A 57 -21.83 1.19 8.10
N ASP A 58 -21.51 1.87 7.00
CA ASP A 58 -22.50 2.44 6.10
C ASP A 58 -23.33 1.35 5.41
N ALA A 59 -22.69 0.28 4.93
CA ALA A 59 -23.37 -0.90 4.40
C ALA A 59 -24.28 -1.57 5.46
N HIS A 60 -23.82 -1.65 6.71
CA HIS A 60 -24.62 -2.18 7.82
C HIS A 60 -25.89 -1.35 8.06
N ARG A 61 -25.79 -0.02 8.11
CA ARG A 61 -26.95 0.88 8.31
C ARG A 61 -28.00 0.71 7.21
N ARG A 62 -27.57 0.41 5.98
CA ARG A 62 -28.44 0.19 4.82
C ARG A 62 -28.94 -1.24 4.67
N GLN A 63 -28.57 -2.15 5.57
CA GLN A 63 -28.88 -3.59 5.46
C GLN A 63 -28.27 -4.25 4.20
N HIS A 64 -27.21 -3.66 3.63
CA HIS A 64 -26.47 -4.22 2.50
C HIS A 64 -25.49 -5.30 2.99
N ARG A 65 -26.00 -6.51 3.24
CA ARG A 65 -25.25 -7.60 3.88
C ARG A 65 -24.02 -8.03 3.07
N ASN A 66 -24.12 -8.14 1.75
CA ASN A 66 -23.02 -8.57 0.89
C ASN A 66 -21.93 -7.50 0.82
N SER A 67 -22.33 -6.23 0.73
CA SER A 67 -21.37 -5.11 0.80
C SER A 67 -20.61 -5.10 2.11
N ARG A 68 -21.31 -5.33 3.24
CA ARG A 68 -20.68 -5.42 4.56
C ARG A 68 -19.65 -6.54 4.64
N MET A 69 -20.00 -7.75 4.15
CA MET A 69 -19.07 -8.89 4.12
C MET A 69 -17.85 -8.62 3.23
N ALA A 70 -18.04 -7.96 2.09
CA ALA A 70 -16.95 -7.57 1.21
C ALA A 70 -16.01 -6.55 1.87
N CYS A 71 -16.54 -5.57 2.62
CA CYS A 71 -15.73 -4.65 3.40
C CYS A 71 -14.90 -5.35 4.48
N ALA A 72 -15.48 -6.33 5.18
CA ALA A 72 -14.74 -7.13 6.16
C ALA A 72 -13.55 -7.88 5.50
N GLN A 73 -13.77 -8.47 4.32
CA GLN A 73 -12.69 -9.13 3.57
C GLN A 73 -11.58 -8.16 3.15
N VAL A 74 -11.95 -6.94 2.76
CA VAL A 74 -11.00 -5.86 2.46
C VAL A 74 -10.15 -5.52 3.67
N ILE A 75 -10.77 -5.40 4.86
CA ILE A 75 -10.06 -5.11 6.12
C ILE A 75 -9.03 -6.20 6.40
N GLU A 76 -9.42 -7.48 6.36
CA GLU A 76 -8.51 -8.62 6.56
C GLU A 76 -7.31 -8.61 5.59
N THR A 77 -7.57 -8.26 4.33
CA THR A 77 -6.54 -8.15 3.29
C THR A 77 -5.54 -7.03 3.60
N LEU A 78 -6.04 -5.86 4.02
CA LEU A 78 -5.22 -4.71 4.37
C LEU A 78 -4.40 -4.96 5.65
N GLU A 79 -4.98 -5.63 6.65
CA GLU A 79 -4.24 -6.03 7.85
C GLU A 79 -3.12 -7.00 7.52
N SER A 80 -3.39 -7.97 6.64
CA SER A 80 -2.36 -8.91 6.17
C SER A 80 -1.25 -8.18 5.42
N PHE A 81 -1.60 -7.25 4.54
CA PHE A 81 -0.63 -6.42 3.84
C PHE A 81 0.18 -5.54 4.81
N ASN A 82 -0.45 -4.97 5.84
CA ASN A 82 0.24 -4.19 6.86
C ASN A 82 1.30 -5.02 7.60
N ARG A 83 0.93 -6.22 8.08
CA ARG A 83 1.86 -7.16 8.73
C ARG A 83 3.01 -7.56 7.78
N GLU A 84 2.71 -7.82 6.52
CA GLU A 84 3.73 -8.14 5.53
C GLU A 84 4.70 -6.99 5.30
N ALA A 85 4.21 -5.74 5.23
CA ALA A 85 5.07 -4.57 5.13
C ALA A 85 5.95 -4.40 6.36
N GLN A 86 5.41 -4.63 7.57
CA GLN A 86 6.15 -4.58 8.83
C GLN A 86 7.29 -5.59 8.89
N PHE A 87 7.03 -6.85 8.52
CA PHE A 87 8.01 -7.94 8.61
C PHE A 87 8.80 -8.21 7.32
N SER A 88 8.48 -7.52 6.24
CA SER A 88 9.25 -7.61 4.99
C SER A 88 10.72 -7.27 5.24
N THR A 89 11.60 -7.97 4.53
CA THR A 89 13.04 -8.03 4.77
C THR A 89 13.67 -6.63 4.83
N SER A 90 13.98 -6.18 6.04
CA SER A 90 14.91 -5.08 6.28
C SER A 90 16.34 -5.63 6.24
N ALA A 91 17.34 -4.84 5.86
CA ALA A 91 18.74 -5.23 6.07
C ALA A 91 19.18 -5.18 7.55
N ASN A 92 18.25 -5.20 8.52
CA ASN A 92 18.59 -5.42 9.92
C ASN A 92 18.79 -6.92 10.20
N HIS A 93 19.49 -7.20 11.31
CA HIS A 93 20.15 -8.46 11.71
C HIS A 93 19.32 -9.78 11.67
N ILE A 94 18.04 -9.73 11.31
CA ILE A 94 17.09 -10.86 11.27
C ILE A 94 16.81 -11.31 9.81
N SER A 95 17.24 -10.55 8.81
CA SER A 95 17.06 -10.91 7.40
C SER A 95 17.84 -12.17 7.00
N LYS A 96 17.14 -13.15 6.40
CA LYS A 96 17.75 -14.30 5.71
C LYS A 96 18.62 -13.86 4.52
N HIS A 97 18.43 -12.66 3.98
CA HIS A 97 19.21 -12.10 2.87
C HIS A 97 20.39 -11.29 3.44
N LYS A 98 21.49 -11.98 3.77
CA LYS A 98 22.78 -11.39 4.22
C LYS A 98 23.41 -10.38 3.23
N GLY A 99 22.76 -10.09 2.10
CA GLY A 99 23.26 -9.27 0.99
C GLY A 99 22.57 -7.93 0.77
N ILE A 100 21.39 -7.65 1.37
CA ILE A 100 20.65 -6.38 1.12
C ILE A 100 21.51 -5.16 1.45
N GLY A 101 22.20 -5.18 2.60
CA GLY A 101 23.10 -4.10 2.99
C GLY A 101 24.35 -3.97 2.11
N LYS A 102 24.58 -4.88 1.15
CA LYS A 102 25.70 -4.86 0.20
C LYS A 102 25.27 -4.53 -1.23
N LEU A 103 23.99 -4.20 -1.46
CA LEU A 103 23.50 -3.81 -2.78
C LEU A 103 24.22 -2.56 -3.30
N LYS A 104 24.59 -2.60 -4.59
CA LYS A 104 25.12 -1.43 -5.30
C LYS A 104 24.01 -0.38 -5.44
N SER A 105 24.37 0.91 -5.49
CA SER A 105 23.42 2.03 -5.61
C SER A 105 22.39 1.86 -6.73
N SER A 106 22.80 1.31 -7.89
CA SER A 106 21.90 1.01 -9.01
C SER A 106 20.84 -0.04 -8.70
N SER A 107 21.19 -1.08 -7.91
CA SER A 107 20.25 -2.12 -7.48
C SER A 107 19.30 -1.58 -6.42
N VAL A 108 19.81 -0.69 -5.56
CA VAL A 108 18.97 -0.03 -4.57
C VAL A 108 17.92 0.85 -5.25
N ARG A 109 18.30 1.71 -6.20
CA ARG A 109 17.33 2.55 -6.93
C ARG A 109 16.20 1.72 -7.55
N LYS A 110 16.53 0.56 -8.12
CA LYS A 110 15.52 -0.38 -8.67
C LYS A 110 14.55 -0.91 -7.62
N LEU A 111 15.02 -1.20 -6.40
CA LEU A 111 14.18 -1.65 -5.30
C LEU A 111 13.22 -0.54 -4.84
N VAL A 112 13.72 0.69 -4.78
CA VAL A 112 12.91 1.87 -4.47
C VAL A 112 11.84 2.11 -5.52
N ASP A 113 12.21 2.04 -6.80
CA ASP A 113 11.27 2.21 -7.92
C ASP A 113 10.18 1.13 -7.90
N HIS A 114 10.57 -0.10 -7.56
CA HIS A 114 9.63 -1.21 -7.35
C HIS A 114 8.66 -0.89 -6.22
N ASP A 115 9.15 -0.59 -5.01
CA ASP A 115 8.28 -0.37 -3.85
C ASP A 115 7.42 0.90 -4.00
N SER A 116 7.92 1.91 -4.72
CA SER A 116 7.18 3.12 -5.07
C SER A 116 5.98 2.84 -5.98
N LYS A 117 6.05 1.82 -6.85
CA LYS A 117 4.89 1.38 -7.66
C LYS A 117 3.81 0.71 -6.82
N SER A 118 4.19 -0.08 -5.82
CA SER A 118 3.24 -0.61 -4.83
C SER A 118 2.54 0.53 -4.10
N LEU A 119 3.30 1.56 -3.72
CA LEU A 119 2.77 2.73 -3.04
C LEU A 119 1.83 3.57 -3.93
N GLN A 120 2.16 3.75 -5.20
CA GLN A 120 1.28 4.39 -6.18
C GLN A 120 -0.03 3.59 -6.36
N SER A 121 0.05 2.27 -6.37
CA SER A 121 -1.15 1.41 -6.44
C SER A 121 -2.06 1.59 -5.21
N LEU A 122 -1.49 1.81 -4.01
CA LEU A 122 -2.26 2.16 -2.82
C LEU A 122 -2.90 3.57 -2.89
N VAL A 123 -2.27 4.53 -3.59
CA VAL A 123 -2.93 5.83 -3.88
C VAL A 123 -4.19 5.59 -4.71
N GLU A 124 -4.10 4.78 -5.76
CA GLU A 124 -5.26 4.47 -6.60
C GLU A 124 -6.35 3.73 -5.82
N ALA A 125 -5.97 2.81 -4.93
CA ALA A 125 -6.90 2.14 -4.02
C ALA A 125 -7.65 3.14 -3.12
N THR A 126 -6.95 4.19 -2.63
CA THR A 126 -7.57 5.26 -1.84
C THR A 126 -8.63 6.00 -2.65
N ARG A 127 -8.34 6.31 -3.92
CA ARG A 127 -9.32 6.94 -4.80
C ARG A 127 -10.57 6.07 -4.98
N LYS A 128 -10.36 4.76 -5.16
CA LYS A 128 -11.47 3.79 -5.29
C LYS A 128 -12.27 3.61 -4.01
N ALA A 129 -11.64 3.67 -2.84
CA ALA A 129 -12.35 3.65 -1.56
C ALA A 129 -13.30 4.85 -1.42
N ASN A 130 -12.86 6.04 -1.83
CA ASN A 130 -13.70 7.24 -1.81
C ASN A 130 -14.85 7.16 -2.83
N GLU A 131 -14.57 6.71 -4.07
CA GLU A 131 -15.60 6.45 -5.08
C GLU A 131 -16.67 5.46 -4.53
N ALA A 132 -16.26 4.40 -3.82
CA ALA A 132 -17.18 3.46 -3.18
C ALA A 132 -17.98 4.10 -2.03
N ALA A 133 -17.38 5.01 -1.26
CA ALA A 133 -18.04 5.70 -0.14
C ALA A 133 -19.13 6.67 -0.61
N GLU A 134 -18.85 7.43 -1.67
CA GLU A 134 -19.84 8.29 -2.31
C GLU A 134 -21.00 7.44 -2.85
N ALA A 135 -20.68 6.37 -3.57
CA ALA A 135 -21.68 5.49 -4.16
C ALA A 135 -22.57 4.76 -3.14
N LEU A 136 -22.02 4.29 -2.02
CA LEU A 136 -22.81 3.64 -0.96
C LEU A 136 -23.86 4.56 -0.33
N SER A 137 -23.75 5.87 -0.53
CA SER A 137 -24.75 6.85 -0.08
C SER A 137 -26.01 6.84 -0.93
N ASP A 138 -25.93 6.48 -2.21
CA ASP A 138 -27.03 6.67 -3.16
C ASP A 138 -27.40 5.42 -3.97
N LEU A 139 -26.48 4.46 -4.11
CA LEU A 139 -26.66 3.32 -5.02
C LEU A 139 -27.29 2.08 -4.37
N PRO A 140 -27.93 1.22 -5.18
CA PRO A 140 -28.33 -0.12 -4.77
C PRO A 140 -27.14 -0.97 -4.33
N GLU A 141 -27.41 -1.99 -3.49
CA GLU A 141 -26.37 -2.87 -2.94
C GLU A 141 -25.45 -3.48 -4.01
N GLN A 142 -26.01 -3.94 -5.14
CA GLN A 142 -25.22 -4.62 -6.18
C GLN A 142 -24.18 -3.70 -6.83
N GLU A 143 -24.51 -2.42 -7.00
CA GLU A 143 -23.59 -1.42 -7.57
C GLU A 143 -22.52 -1.03 -6.54
N GLY A 144 -22.91 -0.82 -5.28
CA GLY A 144 -21.97 -0.60 -4.18
C GLY A 144 -20.99 -1.76 -4.00
N LEU A 145 -21.49 -3.01 -4.06
CA LEU A 145 -20.69 -4.22 -4.00
C LEU A 145 -19.65 -4.28 -5.14
N THR A 146 -20.05 -3.91 -6.36
CA THR A 146 -19.14 -3.87 -7.51
C THR A 146 -17.96 -2.91 -7.27
N LEU A 147 -18.22 -1.75 -6.66
CA LEU A 147 -17.18 -0.78 -6.33
C LEU A 147 -16.28 -1.25 -5.19
N ILE A 148 -16.82 -1.89 -4.16
CA ILE A 148 -16.03 -2.52 -3.09
C ILE A 148 -15.12 -3.60 -3.67
N SER A 149 -15.62 -4.46 -4.56
CA SER A 149 -14.79 -5.47 -5.22
C SER A 149 -13.68 -4.86 -6.08
N GLN A 150 -13.93 -3.75 -6.77
CA GLN A 150 -12.88 -3.04 -7.51
C GLN A 150 -11.83 -2.43 -6.57
N PHE A 151 -12.25 -1.91 -5.41
CA PHE A 151 -11.35 -1.43 -4.37
C PHE A 151 -10.47 -2.56 -3.83
N GLU A 152 -11.05 -3.71 -3.49
CA GLU A 152 -10.33 -4.90 -3.06
C GLU A 152 -9.30 -5.37 -4.10
N GLN A 153 -9.69 -5.43 -5.37
CA GLN A 153 -8.78 -5.81 -6.46
C GLN A 153 -7.57 -4.89 -6.56
N LYS A 154 -7.74 -3.59 -6.32
CA LYS A 154 -6.62 -2.63 -6.30
C LYS A 154 -5.67 -2.89 -5.14
N ILE A 155 -6.21 -3.19 -3.95
CA ILE A 155 -5.41 -3.56 -2.78
C ILE A 155 -4.64 -4.85 -3.06
N ASN A 156 -5.30 -5.89 -3.59
CA ASN A 156 -4.66 -7.17 -3.90
C ASN A 156 -3.52 -7.02 -4.92
N ARG A 157 -3.70 -6.19 -5.95
CA ARG A 157 -2.61 -5.89 -6.91
C ARG A 157 -1.43 -5.20 -6.23
N ALA A 158 -1.69 -4.20 -5.37
CA ALA A 158 -0.63 -3.51 -4.63
C ALA A 158 0.12 -4.45 -3.69
N ARG A 159 -0.61 -5.31 -2.97
CA ARG A 159 -0.06 -6.33 -2.07
C ARG A 159 0.81 -7.33 -2.83
N ASN A 160 0.30 -7.90 -3.92
CA ASN A 160 1.03 -8.89 -4.70
C ASN A 160 2.32 -8.31 -5.28
N HIS A 161 2.27 -7.11 -5.86
CA HIS A 161 3.46 -6.42 -6.35
C HIS A 161 4.46 -6.16 -5.22
N PHE A 162 4.01 -5.78 -4.02
CA PHE A 162 4.91 -5.65 -2.88
C PHE A 162 5.54 -6.99 -2.45
N LEU A 163 4.80 -8.09 -2.46
CA LEU A 163 5.32 -9.40 -2.07
C LEU A 163 6.36 -9.95 -3.05
N GLU A 164 6.33 -9.53 -4.32
CA GLU A 164 7.38 -9.82 -5.31
C GLU A 164 8.75 -9.25 -4.90
N ARG A 165 8.80 -8.33 -3.92
CA ARG A 165 10.02 -7.71 -3.39
C ARG A 165 11.09 -8.73 -2.99
N ASN A 166 10.73 -9.85 -2.37
CA ASN A 166 11.74 -10.85 -1.97
C ASN A 166 12.44 -11.48 -3.19
N MET A 167 11.68 -11.87 -4.21
CA MET A 167 12.24 -12.39 -5.47
C MET A 167 13.02 -11.30 -6.22
N PHE A 168 12.53 -10.06 -6.19
CA PHE A 168 13.19 -8.93 -6.81
C PHE A 168 14.58 -8.68 -6.17
N ILE A 169 14.65 -8.71 -4.84
CA ILE A 169 15.90 -8.61 -4.08
C ILE A 169 16.85 -9.74 -4.44
N ASP A 170 16.36 -10.99 -4.52
CA ASP A 170 17.19 -12.14 -4.90
C ASP A 170 17.79 -11.96 -6.31
N GLY A 171 17.01 -11.46 -7.26
CA GLY A 171 17.48 -11.12 -8.60
C GLY A 171 18.54 -10.00 -8.63
N LEU A 172 18.54 -9.11 -7.62
CA LEU A 172 19.53 -8.05 -7.47
C LEU A 172 20.81 -8.49 -6.74
N THR A 173 20.75 -9.54 -5.92
CA THR A 173 21.91 -10.07 -5.17
C THR A 173 22.68 -11.17 -5.90
N THR A 174 22.05 -11.85 -6.86
CA THR A 174 22.62 -13.03 -7.55
C THR A 174 23.38 -12.68 -8.84
N ARG A 175 23.84 -11.43 -9.00
CA ARG A 175 24.61 -10.96 -10.16
C ARG A 175 25.94 -10.32 -9.77
#